data_AF-A0A2S7DEY4-F1
#
_entry.id   AF-A0A2S7DEY4-F1
#
_cell.length_a   1.000
_cell.length_b   1.000
_cell.length_c   1.000
_cell.angle_alpha   90.00
_cell.angle_beta   90.00
_cell.angle_gamma   90.00
#
_symmetry.space_group_name_H-M   'P 1'
#
loop_
_entity.id
_entity.type
_entity.pdbx_description
1 polymer ?
#
loop_
_entity_poly.entity_id
_entity_poly.type
_entity_poly.pdbx_seq_one_letter_code
_entity_poly.pdbx_strand_id
1 'polypeptide(L)'
;MFFRRLSESRGAEATNGIHWSDLPMQLGLALKCAHVDHCLLGLQGVLEMLHAGEAAREAGQSGLGGELTDRLFYASRALAASGTETLYALQARLAATP
;
A
#
# COMPACT_ATOMS: atom_id res chain seq x y z
N MET A 1 6.05 23.36 13.01
CA MET A 1 5.95 23.50 11.52
C MET A 1 6.93 22.59 10.78
N PHE A 2 8.24 22.60 11.09
CA PHE A 2 9.25 21.76 10.41
C PHE A 2 8.98 20.26 10.45
N PHE A 3 8.82 19.67 11.65
CA PHE A 3 8.56 18.22 11.80
C PHE A 3 7.26 17.74 11.14
N ARG A 4 6.24 18.60 11.09
CA ARG A 4 4.98 18.29 10.40
C ARG A 4 5.20 18.21 8.89
N ARG A 5 5.90 19.18 8.30
CA ARG A 5 6.24 19.16 6.87
C ARG A 5 7.19 18.01 6.49
N LEU A 6 8.06 17.62 7.41
CA LEU A 6 8.99 16.49 7.22
C LEU A 6 8.27 15.13 7.33
N SER A 7 7.24 15.04 8.18
CA SER A 7 6.33 13.89 8.21
C SER A 7 5.44 13.84 6.97
N GLU A 8 4.97 14.98 6.49
CA GLU A 8 4.18 15.10 5.26
C GLU A 8 5.05 14.75 4.03
N SER A 9 6.33 15.12 3.98
CA SER A 9 7.23 14.77 2.87
C SER A 9 7.56 13.28 2.82
N ARG A 10 7.78 12.65 3.99
CA ARG A 10 7.93 11.19 4.10
C ARG A 10 6.66 10.45 3.69
N GLY A 11 5.49 11.03 3.99
CA GLY A 11 4.20 10.46 3.57
C GLY A 11 3.96 10.51 2.06
N ALA A 12 4.73 11.30 1.31
CA ALA A 12 4.65 11.42 -0.15
C ALA A 12 5.73 10.59 -0.87
N GLU A 13 6.57 9.86 -0.14
CA GLU A 13 7.58 8.98 -0.72
C GLU A 13 6.90 7.80 -1.42
N ALA A 14 7.32 7.49 -2.63
CA ALA A 14 6.93 6.29 -3.34
C ALA A 14 7.77 5.11 -2.86
N THR A 15 7.28 3.91 -3.12
CA THR A 15 7.92 2.64 -2.79
C THR A 15 9.27 2.43 -3.49
N ASN A 16 9.54 3.18 -4.56
CA ASN A 16 10.80 3.18 -5.31
C ASN A 16 11.79 4.29 -4.90
N GLY A 17 11.48 5.07 -3.85
CA GLY A 17 12.34 6.16 -3.35
C GLY A 17 12.20 7.49 -4.09
N ILE A 18 11.29 7.60 -5.07
CA ILE A 18 10.92 8.87 -5.70
C ILE A 18 9.83 9.53 -4.84
N HIS A 19 9.89 10.83 -4.56
CA HIS A 19 8.76 11.49 -3.92
C HIS A 19 7.70 11.85 -4.96
N TRP A 20 6.45 11.45 -4.73
CA TRP A 20 5.31 11.86 -5.55
C TRP A 20 5.14 13.38 -5.61
N SER A 21 5.66 14.12 -4.61
CA SER A 21 5.69 15.58 -4.60
C SER A 21 6.73 16.21 -5.53
N ASP A 22 7.66 15.44 -6.08
CA ASP A 22 8.65 15.91 -7.05
C ASP A 22 8.03 16.03 -8.46
N LEU A 23 6.87 15.41 -8.66
CA LEU A 23 6.08 15.53 -9.89
C LEU A 23 5.25 16.83 -9.86
N PRO A 24 4.86 17.39 -11.02
CA PRO A 24 4.06 18.61 -11.11
C PRO A 24 2.59 18.36 -10.69
N MET A 25 2.38 18.09 -9.41
CA MET A 25 1.07 17.80 -8.81
C MET A 25 0.92 18.46 -7.45
N GLN A 26 -0.33 18.66 -7.02
CA GLN A 26 -0.62 19.19 -5.69
C GLN A 26 -0.18 18.21 -4.60
N LEU A 27 0.36 18.71 -3.48
CA LEU A 27 0.81 17.87 -2.36
C LEU A 27 -0.27 16.90 -1.85
N GLY A 28 -1.53 17.33 -1.78
CA GLY A 28 -2.64 16.47 -1.39
C GLY A 28 -2.95 15.34 -2.39
N LEU A 29 -2.60 15.50 -3.67
CA LEU A 29 -2.62 14.41 -4.66
C LEU A 29 -1.40 13.50 -4.47
N ALA A 30 -0.21 14.07 -4.28
CA ALA A 30 1.01 13.30 -4.04
C ALA A 30 0.89 12.35 -2.83
N LEU A 31 0.34 12.83 -1.71
CA LEU A 31 0.08 12.00 -0.52
C LEU A 31 -0.89 10.84 -0.80
N LYS A 32 -1.92 11.08 -1.61
CA LYS A 32 -2.87 10.02 -1.98
C LYS A 32 -2.25 9.00 -2.92
N CYS A 33 -1.41 9.43 -3.87
CA CYS A 33 -0.67 8.53 -4.75
C CYS A 33 0.32 7.67 -3.95
N ALA A 34 1.09 8.29 -3.04
CA ALA A 34 1.99 7.58 -2.14
C ALA A 34 1.23 6.56 -1.26
N HIS A 35 0.07 6.93 -0.74
CA HIS A 35 -0.77 6.00 0.03
C HIS A 35 -1.22 4.78 -0.78
N VAL A 36 -1.68 4.99 -2.02
CA VAL A 36 -2.08 3.89 -2.92
C VAL A 36 -0.88 2.99 -3.24
N ASP A 37 0.27 3.59 -3.55
CA ASP A 37 1.52 2.88 -3.83
C ASP A 37 1.97 2.02 -2.63
N HIS A 38 1.96 2.58 -1.42
CA HIS A 38 2.25 1.82 -0.20
C HIS A 38 1.27 0.67 0.04
N CYS A 39 -0.04 0.87 -0.22
CA CYS A 39 -1.04 -0.19 -0.09
C CYS A 39 -0.78 -1.34 -1.08
N LEU A 40 -0.42 -1.01 -2.32
CA LEU A 40 -0.13 -2.00 -3.36
C LEU A 40 1.15 -2.79 -3.05
N LEU A 41 2.24 -2.12 -2.67
CA LEU A 41 3.47 -2.82 -2.29
C LEU A 41 3.26 -3.68 -1.04
N GLY A 42 2.57 -3.14 -0.02
CA GLY A 42 2.24 -3.91 1.17
C GLY A 42 1.41 -5.16 0.85
N LEU A 43 0.43 -5.04 -0.05
CA LEU A 43 -0.40 -6.16 -0.49
C LEU A 43 0.44 -7.20 -1.23
N GLN A 44 1.33 -6.77 -2.14
CA GLN A 44 2.25 -7.65 -2.83
C GLN A 44 3.10 -8.45 -1.85
N GLY A 45 3.73 -7.80 -0.86
CA GLY A 45 4.56 -8.48 0.13
C GLY A 45 3.77 -9.50 0.97
N VAL A 46 2.52 -9.18 1.35
CA VAL A 46 1.65 -10.12 2.07
C VAL A 46 1.31 -11.34 1.20
N LEU A 47 1.01 -11.14 -0.09
CA LEU A 47 0.72 -12.23 -1.02
C LEU A 47 1.95 -13.11 -1.28
N GLU A 48 3.14 -12.51 -1.41
CA GLU A 48 4.40 -13.23 -1.54
C GLU A 48 4.66 -14.12 -0.31
N MET A 49 4.43 -13.60 0.90
CA MET A 49 4.55 -14.39 2.13
C MET A 49 3.56 -15.57 2.17
N LEU A 50 2.29 -15.31 1.85
CA LEU A 50 1.26 -16.37 1.79
C LEU A 50 1.63 -17.44 0.76
N HIS A 51 2.10 -17.03 -0.42
CA HIS A 51 2.52 -17.94 -1.48
C HIS A 51 3.75 -18.76 -1.08
N ALA A 52 4.76 -18.14 -0.46
CA ALA A 52 5.93 -18.85 0.05
C ALA A 52 5.57 -19.84 1.16
N GLY A 53 4.63 -19.48 2.02
CA GLY A 53 4.09 -20.36 3.07
C GLY A 53 3.40 -21.60 2.51
N GLU A 54 2.60 -21.43 1.47
CA GLU A 54 1.92 -22.51 0.78
C GLU A 54 2.92 -23.40 0.02
N ALA A 55 3.88 -22.82 -0.70
CA ALA A 55 4.93 -23.56 -1.39
C ALA A 55 5.78 -24.39 -0.42
N ALA A 56 6.10 -23.85 0.77
CA ALA A 56 6.80 -24.60 1.82
C ALA A 56 5.97 -25.80 2.30
N ARG A 57 4.66 -25.61 2.50
CA ARG A 57 3.72 -26.68 2.88
C ARG A 57 3.65 -27.78 1.81
N GLU A 58 3.56 -27.40 0.53
CA GLU A 58 3.56 -28.33 -0.61
C GLU A 58 4.88 -29.11 -0.72
N ALA A 59 6.01 -28.47 -0.39
CA ALA A 59 7.32 -29.11 -0.33
C ALA A 59 7.55 -30.00 0.92
N GLY A 60 6.51 -30.19 1.76
CA GLY A 60 6.60 -30.99 2.98
C GLY A 60 7.31 -30.31 4.15
N GLN A 61 7.58 -29.01 4.06
CA GLN A 61 8.07 -28.21 5.16
C GLN A 61 6.91 -27.66 6.01
N SER A 62 7.22 -27.15 7.20
CA SER A 62 6.27 -26.36 7.95
C SER A 62 6.00 -25.04 7.20
N GLY A 63 4.79 -24.88 6.66
CA GLY A 63 4.33 -23.62 6.11
C GLY A 63 4.09 -22.55 7.18
N LEU A 64 3.37 -21.48 6.82
CA LEU A 64 2.93 -20.48 7.78
C LEU A 64 1.93 -21.11 8.78
N GLY A 65 2.09 -20.82 10.06
CA GLY A 65 1.13 -21.22 11.09
C GLY A 65 -0.23 -20.56 10.88
N GLY A 66 -1.32 -21.25 11.23
CA GLY A 66 -2.70 -20.80 10.95
C GLY A 66 -3.00 -19.37 11.45
N GLU A 67 -2.58 -19.03 12.67
CA GLU A 67 -2.78 -17.68 13.21
C GLU A 67 -2.04 -16.59 12.43
N LEU A 68 -0.82 -16.88 11.94
CA LEU A 68 -0.06 -15.94 11.12
C LEU A 68 -0.73 -15.78 9.74
N THR A 69 -1.18 -16.89 9.15
CA THR A 69 -1.92 -16.92 7.90
C THR A 69 -3.20 -16.07 7.99
N ASP A 70 -3.97 -16.19 9.07
CA ASP A 70 -5.20 -15.41 9.31
C ASP A 70 -4.91 -13.90 9.41
N ARG A 71 -3.84 -13.53 10.13
CA ARG A 71 -3.41 -12.13 10.26
C ARG A 71 -2.95 -11.56 8.92
N LEU A 72 -2.26 -12.35 8.10
CA LEU A 72 -1.87 -11.96 6.74
C LEU A 72 -3.09 -11.77 5.83
N PHE A 73 -4.10 -12.65 5.90
CA PHE A 73 -5.37 -12.46 5.18
C PHE A 73 -6.17 -11.25 5.67
N TYR A 74 -6.10 -10.93 6.96
CA TYR A 74 -6.68 -9.69 7.45
C TYR A 74 -5.93 -8.47 6.91
N ALA A 75 -4.60 -8.48 6.97
CA ALA A 75 -3.76 -7.39 6.48
C ALA A 75 -3.96 -7.15 4.98
N SER A 76 -4.02 -8.21 4.17
CA SER A 76 -4.26 -8.09 2.73
C SER A 76 -5.59 -7.42 2.42
N ARG A 77 -6.67 -7.79 3.13
CA ARG A 77 -7.99 -7.15 2.99
C ARG A 77 -7.96 -5.68 3.41
N ALA A 78 -7.29 -5.35 4.52
CA ALA A 78 -7.18 -3.97 4.99
C ALA A 78 -6.40 -3.09 4.00
N LEU A 79 -5.31 -3.60 3.44
CA LEU A 79 -4.50 -2.90 2.43
C LEU A 79 -5.28 -2.71 1.12
N ALA A 80 -5.96 -3.76 0.65
CA ALA A 80 -6.79 -3.68 -0.55
C ALA A 80 -7.93 -2.67 -0.37
N ALA A 81 -8.68 -2.74 0.74
CA ALA A 81 -9.78 -1.81 1.01
C ALA A 81 -9.28 -0.36 1.06
N SER A 82 -8.21 -0.09 1.82
CA SER A 82 -7.65 1.25 1.99
C SER A 82 -7.13 1.84 0.66
N GLY A 83 -6.42 1.03 -0.15
CA GLY A 83 -5.95 1.43 -1.47
C GLY A 83 -7.10 1.70 -2.44
N THR A 84 -8.10 0.82 -2.47
CA THR A 84 -9.28 0.93 -3.34
C THR A 84 -10.14 2.15 -2.97
N GLU A 85 -10.43 2.38 -1.70
CA GLU A 85 -11.17 3.56 -1.24
C GLU A 85 -10.47 4.86 -1.66
N THR A 86 -9.14 4.91 -1.48
CA THR A 86 -8.35 6.09 -1.87
C THR A 86 -8.35 6.29 -3.38
N LEU A 87 -8.23 5.19 -4.15
CA LEU A 87 -8.26 5.22 -5.61
C LEU A 87 -9.63 5.70 -6.13
N TYR A 88 -10.73 5.21 -5.57
CA TYR A 88 -12.07 5.67 -5.95
C TYR A 88 -12.30 7.14 -5.61
N ALA A 89 -11.82 7.59 -4.44
CA ALA A 89 -11.88 9.01 -4.08
C ALA A 89 -11.06 9.89 -5.05
N LEU A 90 -9.94 9.38 -5.56
CA LEU A 90 -9.15 10.06 -6.59
C LEU A 90 -9.88 10.11 -7.93
N GLN A 91 -10.43 8.99 -8.39
CA GLN A 91 -11.18 8.88 -9.65
C GLN A 91 -12.40 9.79 -9.65
N ALA A 92 -13.19 9.80 -8.58
CA ALA A 92 -14.36 10.67 -8.44
C ALA A 92 -13.99 12.15 -8.54
N ARG A 93 -12.86 12.56 -7.94
CA ARG A 93 -12.36 13.93 -8.03
C ARG A 93 -11.90 14.30 -9.45
N LEU A 94 -11.21 13.39 -10.13
CA LEU A 94 -10.77 13.61 -11.51
C LEU A 94 -11.97 13.72 -12.45
N ALA A 95 -13.00 12.87 -12.29
CA ALA A 95 -14.24 12.93 -13.06
C ALA A 95 -15.07 14.20 -12.78
N ALA A 96 -14.90 14.81 -11.61
CA ALA A 96 -15.56 16.06 -11.24
C ALA A 96 -14.82 17.33 -11.72
N THR A 97 -13.64 17.17 -12.34
CA THR A 97 -12.88 18.29 -12.92
C THR A 97 -13.25 18.38 -14.41
N PRO A 98 -13.87 19.48 -14.88
CA PRO A 98 -14.32 19.64 -16.26
C PRO A 98 -13.18 19.79 -17.27
#